data_AF-A0A3D4Z0U6-F1
#
_entry.id   AF-A0A3D4Z0U6-F1
#
_cell.length_a   1.000
_cell.length_b   1.000
_cell.length_c   1.000
_cell.angle_alpha   90.00
_cell.angle_beta   90.00
_cell.angle_gamma   90.00
#
_symmetry.space_group_name_H-M   'P 1'
#
loop_
_entity.id
_entity.type
_entity.pdbx_description
1 polymer ?
#
loop_
_entity_poly.entity_id
_entity_poly.type
_entity_poly.pdbx_seq_one_letter_code
_entity_poly.pdbx_strand_id
1 'polypeptide(L)'
;MKCHRSNNTNSCDDELFCNGADHCSEGTCSVHDGDPCSQGGECADSCNEELDTCNEAAGTPCTDDGNVCTDNECNGNGECVASNNTAPCDDGQFCTEYDVCSGGACNGIPRSCDDGIECTEDVCNEVEDQCENPTSSCECVVDEDCDDGNVCTDEYCGDDFQCYRSDNEDPCDDGLFCNGADQCGEGTCSVHNGDPCTQGAECADSCDEAADSCNNPAGTSCTDDGNTCTDNECNGNGECVANNNTAACNDGNPCTEGDVCADGSCQAGGPKDCSDGLTCSADSCEPNSGECLHDMSACFCADDQDCEDQNPCTSDSCNVVEGVCVNSPQTGASCDDGNLCTGQDGQDQCNAEGICTGPAVDCDDGNVCTADSCDPSVGCEHAPIPGCCESDQDGDGVCDDVDNCVDVANSNQADSDNNGVGDACQGEDSGQGGSGGSGVSPCLQGSGTGSETNNPDCGGFACSLRVGTSTDAFALGGPAALLAALVMGAMLGLRTWARKKALGGR
;
A
#
# COMPACT_ATOMS: atom_id res chain seq x y z
N MET A 1 -129.24 -32.02 38.58
CA MET A 1 -130.68 -32.41 38.70
C MET A 1 -130.85 -33.60 39.67
N LYS A 2 -131.88 -33.62 40.55
CA LYS A 2 -132.05 -34.60 41.65
C LYS A 2 -132.38 -36.00 41.13
N CYS A 3 -131.68 -37.06 41.58
CA CYS A 3 -132.03 -38.43 41.17
C CYS A 3 -133.30 -38.88 41.93
N HIS A 4 -134.42 -38.95 41.22
CA HIS A 4 -135.75 -39.28 41.74
C HIS A 4 -136.37 -40.37 40.84
N ARG A 5 -136.68 -41.63 41.20
CA ARG A 5 -136.20 -42.69 42.14
C ARG A 5 -136.51 -44.03 41.42
N SER A 6 -135.75 -45.11 41.42
CA SER A 6 -134.57 -45.53 42.18
C SER A 6 -133.73 -46.55 41.38
N ASN A 7 -132.41 -46.30 41.35
CA ASN A 7 -131.27 -47.16 40.97
C ASN A 7 -131.22 -47.76 39.54
N ASN A 8 -130.36 -47.14 38.68
CA ASN A 8 -129.60 -47.67 37.50
C ASN A 8 -129.82 -46.82 36.20
N THR A 9 -128.87 -46.44 35.31
CA THR A 9 -127.38 -46.35 35.20
C THR A 9 -127.01 -45.35 34.05
N ASN A 10 -127.54 -44.13 34.02
CA ASN A 10 -127.17 -43.15 32.99
C ASN A 10 -126.05 -42.22 33.45
N SER A 11 -125.19 -41.80 32.53
CA SER A 11 -124.30 -40.65 32.68
C SER A 11 -125.13 -39.47 33.21
N CYS A 12 -124.67 -38.87 34.32
CA CYS A 12 -125.00 -37.48 34.55
C CYS A 12 -123.99 -36.66 33.75
N ASP A 13 -124.43 -35.49 33.35
CA ASP A 13 -123.58 -34.38 33.00
C ASP A 13 -123.67 -33.48 34.25
N ASP A 14 -122.55 -33.25 34.92
CA ASP A 14 -122.44 -32.28 36.00
C ASP A 14 -122.25 -30.84 35.47
N GLU A 15 -122.16 -30.73 34.13
CA GLU A 15 -122.00 -29.53 33.32
C GLU A 15 -120.60 -28.88 33.46
N LEU A 16 -119.57 -29.66 33.83
CA LEU A 16 -118.24 -29.15 34.16
C LEU A 16 -117.14 -29.75 33.24
N PHE A 17 -116.67 -28.86 32.36
CA PHE A 17 -115.75 -29.12 31.27
C PHE A 17 -114.35 -29.46 31.77
N CYS A 18 -113.78 -30.57 31.31
CA CYS A 18 -112.36 -30.86 31.46
C CYS A 18 -111.93 -30.82 32.94
N ASN A 19 -112.81 -31.17 33.88
CA ASN A 19 -112.44 -31.22 35.31
C ASN A 19 -112.83 -32.52 36.02
N GLY A 20 -113.30 -33.52 35.27
CA GLY A 20 -113.43 -34.90 35.70
C GLY A 20 -114.85 -35.44 35.59
N ALA A 21 -114.99 -36.68 35.11
CA ALA A 21 -116.27 -37.26 34.72
C ALA A 21 -117.28 -37.53 35.86
N ASP A 22 -118.57 -37.47 35.53
CA ASP A 22 -119.65 -37.32 36.49
C ASP A 22 -120.35 -38.62 36.89
N HIS A 23 -120.70 -38.74 38.18
CA HIS A 23 -121.35 -39.95 38.68
C HIS A 23 -122.52 -39.68 39.63
N CYS A 24 -123.65 -40.35 39.36
CA CYS A 24 -124.85 -40.32 40.19
C CYS A 24 -124.83 -41.43 41.27
N SER A 25 -125.05 -41.06 42.55
CA SER A 25 -125.26 -42.01 43.67
C SER A 25 -126.36 -41.52 44.62
N GLU A 26 -127.27 -42.41 45.01
CA GLU A 26 -128.32 -42.21 46.03
C GLU A 26 -129.22 -40.95 45.92
N GLY A 27 -129.27 -40.27 44.77
CA GLY A 27 -130.10 -39.06 44.65
C GLY A 27 -129.36 -37.79 44.23
N THR A 28 -128.03 -37.81 44.18
CA THR A 28 -127.17 -36.63 43.96
C THR A 28 -125.93 -36.97 43.12
N CYS A 29 -125.53 -36.05 42.23
CA CYS A 29 -124.31 -36.10 41.40
C CYS A 29 -123.29 -35.13 42.06
N SER A 30 -122.00 -35.49 42.18
CA SER A 30 -120.99 -34.67 42.88
C SER A 30 -119.62 -34.71 42.20
N VAL A 31 -118.90 -33.58 42.26
CA VAL A 31 -117.70 -33.20 41.46
C VAL A 31 -116.39 -33.14 42.26
N HIS A 32 -115.23 -33.01 41.59
CA HIS A 32 -113.94 -32.53 42.10
C HIS A 32 -113.33 -31.44 41.16
N ASP A 33 -112.69 -30.37 41.67
CA ASP A 33 -112.31 -29.15 40.90
C ASP A 33 -110.93 -29.18 40.14
N GLY A 34 -110.91 -28.67 38.89
CA GLY A 34 -109.76 -28.05 38.15
C GLY A 34 -109.61 -28.35 36.62
N ASP A 35 -109.46 -27.31 35.74
CA ASP A 35 -109.36 -27.39 34.24
C ASP A 35 -107.89 -27.43 33.68
N PRO A 36 -107.50 -28.44 32.87
CA PRO A 36 -106.16 -28.73 32.36
C PRO A 36 -105.76 -28.04 31.03
N CYS A 37 -106.65 -27.39 30.28
CA CYS A 37 -106.28 -26.87 28.95
C CYS A 37 -105.38 -25.62 28.96
N SER A 38 -105.23 -24.97 30.10
CA SER A 38 -104.45 -23.74 30.27
C SER A 38 -102.92 -23.92 30.26
N GLN A 39 -102.41 -25.13 29.97
CA GLN A 39 -100.98 -25.46 29.90
C GLN A 39 -100.57 -26.06 28.54
N GLY A 40 -101.47 -26.04 27.54
CA GLY A 40 -101.21 -26.56 26.19
C GLY A 40 -100.27 -25.67 25.36
N GLY A 41 -99.89 -26.15 24.17
CA GLY A 41 -99.11 -25.38 23.18
C GLY A 41 -99.88 -24.17 22.64
N GLU A 42 -99.22 -23.33 21.85
CA GLU A 42 -99.70 -21.97 21.47
C GLU A 42 -101.08 -21.92 20.79
N CYS A 43 -101.61 -23.04 20.27
CA CYS A 43 -102.97 -23.10 19.73
C CYS A 43 -103.94 -23.95 20.60
N ALA A 44 -103.73 -24.07 21.92
CA ALA A 44 -104.51 -24.94 22.80
C ALA A 44 -105.03 -24.23 24.07
N ASP A 45 -106.09 -23.43 23.94
CA ASP A 45 -106.65 -22.63 25.03
C ASP A 45 -108.17 -22.81 25.29
N SER A 46 -108.91 -23.52 24.43
CA SER A 46 -110.34 -23.83 24.59
C SER A 46 -110.62 -25.33 24.49
N CYS A 47 -111.39 -25.88 25.44
CA CYS A 47 -111.60 -27.32 25.50
C CYS A 47 -112.71 -27.77 24.50
N ASN A 48 -112.76 -29.05 24.12
CA ASN A 48 -113.85 -29.72 23.38
C ASN A 48 -114.27 -31.03 24.10
N GLU A 49 -115.45 -31.07 24.75
CA GLU A 49 -115.92 -32.19 25.62
C GLU A 49 -116.25 -33.45 24.80
N GLU A 50 -116.60 -33.30 23.53
CA GLU A 50 -117.05 -34.43 22.70
C GLU A 50 -115.87 -35.22 22.12
N LEU A 51 -114.71 -34.55 22.01
CA LEU A 51 -113.47 -35.09 21.45
C LEU A 51 -112.30 -35.11 22.44
N ASP A 52 -112.48 -34.58 23.65
CA ASP A 52 -111.47 -34.44 24.71
C ASP A 52 -110.17 -33.71 24.28
N THR A 53 -110.26 -32.60 23.53
CA THR A 53 -109.06 -31.84 23.08
C THR A 53 -109.09 -30.36 23.47
N CYS A 54 -107.90 -29.72 23.49
CA CYS A 54 -107.74 -28.28 23.67
C CYS A 54 -107.38 -27.64 22.32
N ASN A 55 -108.22 -26.77 21.77
CA ASN A 55 -108.04 -26.09 20.48
C ASN A 55 -108.43 -24.62 20.61
N GLU A 56 -107.72 -23.67 19.99
CA GLU A 56 -108.24 -22.29 19.84
C GLU A 56 -109.14 -22.11 18.61
N ALA A 57 -109.74 -20.93 18.47
CA ALA A 57 -110.51 -20.54 17.30
C ALA A 57 -109.64 -20.38 16.04
N ALA A 58 -110.23 -20.66 14.88
CA ALA A 58 -109.57 -20.44 13.60
C ALA A 58 -109.29 -18.94 13.37
N GLY A 59 -108.08 -18.59 12.92
CA GLY A 59 -107.65 -17.20 12.67
C GLY A 59 -106.95 -16.53 13.86
N THR A 60 -106.69 -17.22 14.97
CA THR A 60 -105.87 -16.65 16.05
C THR A 60 -104.41 -16.54 15.59
N PRO A 61 -103.73 -15.39 15.78
CA PRO A 61 -102.32 -15.24 15.42
C PRO A 61 -101.43 -16.15 16.27
N CYS A 62 -100.59 -16.96 15.61
CA CYS A 62 -99.52 -17.74 16.24
C CYS A 62 -98.14 -17.11 15.93
N THR A 63 -97.05 -17.68 16.45
CA THR A 63 -95.70 -17.15 16.20
C THR A 63 -95.39 -17.06 14.71
N ASP A 64 -94.93 -15.88 14.30
CA ASP A 64 -94.47 -15.61 12.94
C ASP A 64 -93.25 -16.48 12.58
N ASP A 65 -93.36 -17.26 11.50
CA ASP A 65 -92.30 -18.10 10.96
C ASP A 65 -91.24 -17.31 10.17
N GLY A 66 -91.44 -15.99 10.03
CA GLY A 66 -90.52 -15.07 9.37
C GLY A 66 -90.66 -15.07 7.85
N ASN A 67 -91.65 -15.77 7.28
CA ASN A 67 -91.97 -15.69 5.86
C ASN A 67 -93.04 -14.62 5.62
N VAL A 68 -92.62 -13.48 5.06
CA VAL A 68 -93.51 -12.35 4.72
C VAL A 68 -94.64 -12.72 3.75
N CYS A 69 -94.48 -13.81 2.98
CA CYS A 69 -95.46 -14.27 2.01
C CYS A 69 -96.50 -15.25 2.55
N THR A 70 -96.48 -15.49 3.86
CA THR A 70 -97.50 -16.29 4.54
C THR A 70 -98.03 -15.60 5.77
N ASP A 71 -99.34 -15.71 5.97
CA ASP A 71 -100.00 -15.30 7.20
C ASP A 71 -100.14 -16.54 8.10
N ASN A 72 -99.56 -16.47 9.31
CA ASN A 72 -99.54 -17.57 10.27
C ASN A 72 -100.76 -17.50 11.20
N GLU A 73 -101.66 -18.47 11.09
CA GLU A 73 -102.93 -18.49 11.82
C GLU A 73 -103.27 -19.89 12.35
N CYS A 74 -103.89 -20.00 13.53
CA CYS A 74 -104.41 -21.28 14.03
C CYS A 74 -105.60 -21.75 13.16
N ASN A 75 -105.67 -23.04 12.84
CA ASN A 75 -106.69 -23.61 11.94
C ASN A 75 -108.00 -24.06 12.63
N GLY A 76 -108.15 -23.83 13.94
CA GLY A 76 -109.31 -24.27 14.72
C GLY A 76 -109.22 -25.71 15.26
N ASN A 77 -108.21 -26.47 14.86
CA ASN A 77 -107.96 -27.86 15.30
C ASN A 77 -106.72 -27.98 16.21
N GLY A 78 -106.18 -26.85 16.69
CA GLY A 78 -105.00 -26.81 17.55
C GLY A 78 -103.65 -26.78 16.82
N GLU A 79 -103.64 -26.58 15.49
CA GLU A 79 -102.40 -26.44 14.70
C GLU A 79 -102.25 -25.02 14.12
N CYS A 80 -101.04 -24.46 14.18
CA CYS A 80 -100.66 -23.23 13.49
C CYS A 80 -100.36 -23.56 12.03
N VAL A 81 -101.06 -22.90 11.10
CA VAL A 81 -100.91 -23.11 9.65
C VAL A 81 -100.53 -21.79 8.97
N ALA A 82 -99.59 -21.87 8.03
CA ALA A 82 -99.16 -20.75 7.20
C ALA A 82 -100.02 -20.70 5.92
N SER A 83 -100.76 -19.63 5.70
CA SER A 83 -101.57 -19.40 4.50
C SER A 83 -100.91 -18.38 3.57
N ASN A 84 -100.78 -18.71 2.30
CA ASN A 84 -100.12 -17.83 1.32
C ASN A 84 -100.89 -16.52 1.14
N ASN A 85 -100.18 -15.39 1.23
CA ASN A 85 -100.73 -14.06 0.97
C ASN A 85 -100.23 -13.49 -0.37
N THR A 86 -100.67 -12.27 -0.71
CA THR A 86 -100.25 -11.55 -1.92
C THR A 86 -99.69 -10.17 -1.61
N ALA A 87 -99.03 -10.03 -0.45
CA ALA A 87 -98.41 -8.78 -0.05
C ALA A 87 -97.19 -8.45 -0.93
N PRO A 88 -96.81 -7.17 -1.06
CA PRO A 88 -95.50 -6.80 -1.58
C PRO A 88 -94.41 -7.39 -0.70
N CYS A 89 -93.35 -7.87 -1.32
CA CYS A 89 -92.18 -8.44 -0.66
C CYS A 89 -90.92 -8.02 -1.42
N ASP A 90 -89.77 -8.48 -0.96
CA ASP A 90 -88.48 -8.32 -1.62
C ASP A 90 -87.85 -9.71 -1.64
N ASP A 91 -87.57 -10.25 -2.82
CA ASP A 91 -86.95 -11.58 -2.96
C ASP A 91 -85.43 -11.57 -2.78
N GLY A 92 -84.87 -10.38 -2.52
CA GLY A 92 -83.46 -10.14 -2.30
C GLY A 92 -82.63 -10.24 -3.57
N GLN A 93 -83.25 -10.39 -4.76
CA GLN A 93 -82.55 -10.44 -6.03
C GLN A 93 -82.56 -9.08 -6.74
N PHE A 94 -81.41 -8.62 -7.22
CA PHE A 94 -81.28 -7.35 -7.92
C PHE A 94 -81.93 -7.37 -9.30
N CYS A 95 -81.85 -8.49 -10.01
CA CYS A 95 -82.37 -8.65 -11.37
C CYS A 95 -83.87 -8.84 -11.45
N THR A 96 -84.57 -8.74 -10.32
CA THR A 96 -86.02 -8.67 -10.23
C THR A 96 -86.44 -7.30 -9.72
N GLU A 97 -87.61 -6.86 -10.16
CA GLU A 97 -88.27 -5.67 -9.64
C GLU A 97 -89.77 -5.93 -9.43
N TYR A 98 -90.36 -5.11 -8.57
CA TYR A 98 -91.79 -5.19 -8.20
C TYR A 98 -92.22 -6.55 -7.63
N ASP A 99 -91.50 -7.06 -6.64
CA ASP A 99 -91.77 -8.40 -6.10
C ASP A 99 -93.06 -8.46 -5.30
N VAL A 100 -93.85 -9.51 -5.56
CA VAL A 100 -95.13 -9.76 -4.92
C VAL A 100 -95.23 -11.22 -4.52
N CYS A 101 -95.78 -11.47 -3.34
CA CYS A 101 -96.01 -12.80 -2.84
C CYS A 101 -97.00 -13.57 -3.74
N SER A 102 -96.59 -14.77 -4.14
CA SER A 102 -97.43 -15.67 -4.92
C SER A 102 -97.08 -17.12 -4.55
N GLY A 103 -98.10 -17.88 -4.13
CA GLY A 103 -97.90 -19.29 -3.75
C GLY A 103 -97.00 -19.51 -2.53
N GLY A 104 -96.83 -18.49 -1.67
CA GLY A 104 -96.02 -18.57 -0.44
C GLY A 104 -94.54 -18.21 -0.64
N ALA A 105 -94.16 -17.80 -1.86
CA ALA A 105 -92.82 -17.31 -2.19
C ALA A 105 -92.89 -15.88 -2.76
N CYS A 106 -91.83 -15.11 -2.55
CA CYS A 106 -91.68 -13.79 -3.16
C CYS A 106 -91.19 -13.95 -4.61
N ASN A 107 -91.88 -13.35 -5.57
CA ASN A 107 -91.50 -13.42 -6.99
C ASN A 107 -91.59 -12.02 -7.63
N GLY A 108 -90.55 -11.62 -8.35
CA GLY A 108 -90.52 -10.40 -9.15
C GLY A 108 -90.66 -10.58 -10.65
N ILE A 109 -90.71 -9.46 -11.37
CA ILE A 109 -90.53 -9.44 -12.83
C ILE A 109 -89.06 -9.13 -13.17
N PRO A 110 -88.51 -9.67 -14.27
CA PRO A 110 -87.12 -9.38 -14.65
C PRO A 110 -86.88 -7.89 -14.88
N ARG A 111 -85.83 -7.36 -14.26
CA ARG A 111 -85.35 -6.00 -14.43
C ARG A 111 -84.84 -5.80 -15.86
N SER A 112 -85.23 -4.69 -16.48
CA SER A 112 -84.75 -4.31 -17.83
C SER A 112 -83.39 -3.64 -17.73
N CYS A 113 -82.38 -4.20 -18.40
CA CYS A 113 -81.02 -3.66 -18.46
C CYS A 113 -80.66 -2.92 -19.77
N ASP A 114 -81.63 -2.79 -20.67
CA ASP A 114 -81.50 -2.11 -21.98
C ASP A 114 -80.93 -0.68 -21.86
N ASP A 115 -79.74 -0.46 -22.44
CA ASP A 115 -79.08 0.84 -22.52
C ASP A 115 -79.37 1.62 -23.81
N GLY A 116 -80.16 1.05 -24.71
CA GLY A 116 -80.53 1.64 -25.98
C GLY A 116 -79.49 1.49 -27.08
N ILE A 117 -78.42 0.73 -26.88
CA ILE A 117 -77.40 0.44 -27.89
C ILE A 117 -77.62 -0.96 -28.47
N GLU A 118 -78.14 -1.01 -29.71
CA GLU A 118 -78.58 -2.24 -30.37
C GLU A 118 -77.49 -3.33 -30.50
N CYS A 119 -76.21 -2.97 -30.50
CA CYS A 119 -75.10 -3.91 -30.66
C CYS A 119 -74.49 -4.41 -29.33
N THR A 120 -74.99 -3.94 -28.18
CA THR A 120 -74.65 -4.47 -26.85
C THR A 120 -75.66 -5.53 -26.41
N GLU A 121 -75.24 -6.49 -25.60
CA GLU A 121 -76.15 -7.47 -25.00
C GLU A 121 -76.67 -6.97 -23.65
N ASP A 122 -77.98 -6.87 -23.46
CA ASP A 122 -78.55 -6.38 -22.19
C ASP A 122 -78.65 -7.51 -21.16
N VAL A 123 -77.61 -7.69 -20.34
CA VAL A 123 -77.53 -8.78 -19.37
C VAL A 123 -77.64 -8.25 -17.95
N CYS A 124 -78.54 -8.80 -17.15
CA CYS A 124 -78.57 -8.52 -15.72
C CYS A 124 -77.69 -9.53 -14.96
N ASN A 125 -76.71 -9.04 -14.21
CA ASN A 125 -75.83 -9.86 -13.38
C ASN A 125 -76.26 -9.78 -11.91
N GLU A 126 -76.83 -10.88 -11.44
CA GLU A 126 -77.33 -11.05 -10.07
C GLU A 126 -76.21 -11.18 -9.03
N VAL A 127 -74.99 -11.56 -9.43
CA VAL A 127 -73.88 -11.74 -8.48
C VAL A 127 -73.24 -10.41 -8.12
N GLU A 128 -73.20 -9.47 -9.07
CA GLU A 128 -72.59 -8.16 -8.91
C GLU A 128 -73.62 -7.04 -8.65
N ASP A 129 -74.91 -7.40 -8.57
CA ASP A 129 -76.03 -6.47 -8.41
C ASP A 129 -75.98 -5.32 -9.44
N GLN A 130 -75.76 -5.65 -10.72
CA GLN A 130 -75.60 -4.64 -11.78
C GLN A 130 -76.16 -5.09 -13.14
N CYS A 131 -76.51 -4.12 -13.97
CA CYS A 131 -76.76 -4.34 -15.40
C CYS A 131 -75.42 -4.26 -16.14
N GLU A 132 -75.13 -5.28 -16.93
CA GLU A 132 -73.93 -5.38 -17.77
C GLU A 132 -74.33 -5.40 -19.23
N ASN A 133 -73.70 -4.55 -20.02
CA ASN A 133 -73.97 -4.45 -21.45
C ASN A 133 -72.72 -4.81 -22.26
N PRO A 134 -72.26 -6.08 -22.23
CA PRO A 134 -71.08 -6.47 -22.98
C PRO A 134 -71.28 -6.27 -24.48
N THR A 135 -70.22 -5.80 -25.15
CA THR A 135 -70.20 -5.60 -26.60
C THR A 135 -70.16 -6.95 -27.31
N SER A 136 -71.31 -7.39 -27.80
CA SER A 136 -71.42 -8.68 -28.50
C SER A 136 -71.06 -8.58 -29.99
N SER A 137 -71.19 -7.38 -30.57
CA SER A 137 -70.90 -7.13 -31.98
C SER A 137 -70.41 -5.71 -32.33
N CYS A 138 -70.38 -4.77 -31.38
CA CYS A 138 -69.77 -3.45 -31.59
C CYS A 138 -68.24 -3.60 -31.64
N GLU A 139 -67.56 -2.83 -32.51
CA GLU A 139 -66.10 -2.71 -32.46
C GLU A 139 -65.67 -1.75 -31.33
N CYS A 140 -66.47 -0.71 -31.09
CA CYS A 140 -66.31 0.24 -29.99
C CYS A 140 -67.66 0.80 -29.55
N VAL A 141 -67.74 1.28 -28.31
CA VAL A 141 -68.87 2.10 -27.81
C VAL A 141 -68.40 3.42 -27.23
N VAL A 142 -67.11 3.53 -26.91
CA VAL A 142 -66.42 4.78 -26.57
C VAL A 142 -65.09 4.86 -27.31
N ASP A 143 -64.51 6.06 -27.43
CA ASP A 143 -63.24 6.28 -28.15
C ASP A 143 -62.09 5.45 -27.56
N GLU A 144 -62.08 5.22 -26.24
CA GLU A 144 -61.02 4.48 -25.55
C GLU A 144 -60.98 2.98 -25.88
N ASP A 145 -62.08 2.43 -26.41
CA ASP A 145 -62.08 1.05 -26.92
C ASP A 145 -61.24 0.91 -28.20
N CYS A 146 -60.99 2.03 -28.90
CA CYS A 146 -60.23 2.07 -30.14
C CYS A 146 -58.72 2.28 -29.93
N ASP A 147 -58.27 2.60 -28.71
CA ASP A 147 -56.86 2.90 -28.40
C ASP A 147 -55.96 1.68 -28.66
N ASP A 148 -55.08 1.78 -29.66
CA ASP A 148 -54.12 0.76 -30.07
C ASP A 148 -52.73 0.93 -29.42
N GLY A 149 -52.55 1.95 -28.59
CA GLY A 149 -51.31 2.29 -27.90
C GLY A 149 -50.28 3.03 -28.75
N ASN A 150 -50.61 3.45 -29.96
CA ASN A 150 -49.75 4.30 -30.79
C ASN A 150 -50.03 5.78 -30.53
N VAL A 151 -49.10 6.42 -29.83
CA VAL A 151 -49.16 7.86 -29.51
C VAL A 151 -49.22 8.77 -30.76
N CYS A 152 -48.79 8.27 -31.92
CA CYS A 152 -48.74 9.02 -33.17
C CYS A 152 -50.05 9.02 -33.98
N THR A 153 -51.12 8.42 -33.46
CA THR A 153 -52.42 8.38 -34.12
C THR A 153 -53.54 8.77 -33.16
N ASP A 154 -54.46 9.61 -33.65
CA ASP A 154 -55.71 9.92 -32.96
C ASP A 154 -56.77 8.90 -33.37
N GLU A 155 -57.40 8.28 -32.37
CA GLU A 155 -58.39 7.23 -32.57
C GLU A 155 -59.72 7.64 -31.94
N TYR A 156 -60.83 7.36 -32.64
CA TYR A 156 -62.17 7.65 -32.13
C TYR A 156 -63.20 6.64 -32.65
N CYS A 157 -64.27 6.49 -31.88
CA CYS A 157 -65.41 5.65 -32.18
C CYS A 157 -66.48 6.45 -32.93
N GLY A 158 -66.86 5.99 -34.12
CA GLY A 158 -67.91 6.63 -34.92
C GLY A 158 -69.32 6.35 -34.41
N ASP A 159 -70.31 7.15 -34.87
CA ASP A 159 -71.74 6.93 -34.60
C ASP A 159 -72.27 5.59 -35.17
N ASP A 160 -71.49 4.93 -36.02
CA ASP A 160 -71.71 3.59 -36.56
C ASP A 160 -71.02 2.48 -35.74
N PHE A 161 -70.47 2.80 -34.57
CA PHE A 161 -69.79 1.88 -33.65
C PHE A 161 -68.56 1.18 -34.27
N GLN A 162 -67.82 1.92 -35.10
CA GLN A 162 -66.56 1.50 -35.76
C GLN A 162 -65.40 2.41 -35.36
N CYS A 163 -64.19 1.86 -35.32
CA CYS A 163 -62.99 2.62 -34.97
C CYS A 163 -62.38 3.32 -36.19
N TYR A 164 -62.10 4.61 -36.04
CA TYR A 164 -61.42 5.44 -37.05
C TYR A 164 -60.08 5.94 -36.52
N ARG A 165 -59.08 6.02 -37.40
CA ARG A 165 -57.71 6.48 -37.07
C ARG A 165 -57.26 7.59 -37.99
N SER A 166 -56.55 8.56 -37.44
CA SER A 166 -55.87 9.62 -38.19
C SER A 166 -54.51 9.95 -37.59
N ASP A 167 -53.50 10.13 -38.44
CA ASP A 167 -52.15 10.48 -38.03
C ASP A 167 -52.11 11.86 -37.37
N ASN A 168 -51.32 12.00 -36.29
CA ASN A 168 -51.07 13.27 -35.62
C ASN A 168 -49.57 13.67 -35.70
N GLU A 169 -49.23 14.85 -35.16
CA GLU A 169 -47.86 15.38 -35.09
C GLU A 169 -47.38 15.50 -33.63
N ASP A 170 -47.94 14.71 -32.72
CA ASP A 170 -47.67 14.81 -31.29
C ASP A 170 -46.22 14.39 -30.94
N PRO A 171 -45.66 14.87 -29.83
CA PRO A 171 -44.36 14.43 -29.35
C PRO A 171 -44.43 12.97 -28.95
N CYS A 172 -43.42 12.23 -29.36
CA CYS A 172 -43.24 10.84 -29.02
C CYS A 172 -41.86 10.65 -28.42
N ASP A 173 -41.62 9.45 -27.92
CA ASP A 173 -40.31 9.00 -27.49
C ASP A 173 -40.08 7.72 -28.29
N ASP A 174 -39.16 7.78 -29.25
CA ASP A 174 -38.82 6.58 -30.02
C ASP A 174 -37.95 5.59 -29.20
N GLY A 175 -37.59 5.97 -27.97
CA GLY A 175 -36.69 5.26 -27.08
C GLY A 175 -35.22 5.56 -27.32
N LEU A 176 -34.88 6.67 -28.01
CA LEU A 176 -33.52 7.11 -28.27
C LEU A 176 -33.25 8.55 -27.73
N PHE A 177 -32.33 8.63 -26.76
CA PHE A 177 -31.81 9.85 -26.10
C PHE A 177 -30.59 10.50 -26.79
N CYS A 178 -30.66 11.75 -27.28
CA CYS A 178 -29.59 12.57 -27.93
C CYS A 178 -29.57 12.69 -29.44
N ASN A 179 -30.54 12.12 -30.15
CA ASN A 179 -30.61 12.29 -31.60
C ASN A 179 -31.45 13.52 -31.95
N GLY A 180 -32.03 14.13 -30.90
CA GLY A 180 -32.80 15.36 -30.78
C GLY A 180 -34.30 15.14 -31.00
N ALA A 181 -35.11 15.97 -30.34
CA ALA A 181 -36.51 15.69 -29.95
C ALA A 181 -37.37 15.00 -31.04
N ASP A 182 -37.92 13.83 -30.70
CA ASP A 182 -38.75 13.04 -31.60
C ASP A 182 -40.15 13.65 -31.79
N GLN A 183 -40.64 13.60 -33.01
CA GLN A 183 -41.98 14.06 -33.38
C GLN A 183 -42.67 13.05 -34.30
N CYS A 184 -43.95 12.81 -34.06
CA CYS A 184 -44.75 11.99 -34.96
C CYS A 184 -44.85 12.64 -36.35
N GLY A 185 -44.59 11.84 -37.39
CA GLY A 185 -44.76 12.17 -38.80
C GLY A 185 -45.24 10.95 -39.56
N GLU A 186 -46.29 11.13 -40.37
CA GLU A 186 -46.95 10.03 -41.13
C GLU A 186 -47.37 8.84 -40.24
N GLY A 187 -47.85 9.12 -39.02
CA GLY A 187 -48.31 8.12 -38.06
C GLY A 187 -47.19 7.37 -37.33
N THR A 188 -45.94 7.85 -37.45
CA THR A 188 -44.74 7.22 -36.86
C THR A 188 -43.80 8.23 -36.21
N CYS A 189 -43.14 7.87 -35.12
CA CYS A 189 -42.20 8.74 -34.41
C CYS A 189 -40.92 8.99 -35.23
N SER A 190 -40.49 10.25 -35.43
CA SER A 190 -39.37 10.62 -36.29
C SER A 190 -38.36 11.61 -35.64
N VAL A 191 -37.07 11.28 -35.82
CA VAL A 191 -35.84 11.81 -35.15
C VAL A 191 -35.38 13.20 -35.66
N HIS A 192 -34.86 14.08 -34.78
CA HIS A 192 -34.35 15.40 -35.18
C HIS A 192 -32.94 15.79 -34.66
N ASN A 193 -31.94 15.76 -35.55
CA ASN A 193 -30.50 16.04 -35.32
C ASN A 193 -30.08 17.15 -34.31
N GLY A 194 -29.42 16.76 -33.21
CA GLY A 194 -28.59 17.63 -32.34
C GLY A 194 -28.06 16.92 -31.08
N ASP A 195 -26.76 17.06 -30.79
CA ASP A 195 -26.02 16.28 -29.77
C ASP A 195 -25.88 17.02 -28.40
N PRO A 196 -26.64 16.64 -27.35
CA PRO A 196 -26.60 17.24 -26.01
C PRO A 196 -25.37 16.84 -25.18
N CYS A 197 -24.57 15.87 -25.61
CA CYS A 197 -23.37 15.43 -24.90
C CYS A 197 -22.20 16.40 -25.09
N THR A 198 -22.25 17.25 -26.13
CA THR A 198 -21.23 18.28 -26.38
C THR A 198 -21.05 19.38 -25.31
N GLN A 199 -21.86 19.41 -24.24
CA GLN A 199 -21.75 20.36 -23.11
C GLN A 199 -21.63 19.70 -21.72
N GLY A 200 -21.41 18.39 -21.66
CA GLY A 200 -21.37 17.64 -20.40
C GLY A 200 -20.05 17.79 -19.61
N ALA A 201 -20.00 17.10 -18.47
CA ALA A 201 -18.75 16.92 -17.71
C ALA A 201 -17.74 16.11 -18.53
N GLU A 202 -16.49 16.04 -18.08
CA GLU A 202 -15.52 15.17 -18.73
C GLU A 202 -16.01 13.73 -18.73
N CYS A 203 -15.79 13.04 -19.84
CA CYS A 203 -16.42 11.76 -20.15
C CYS A 203 -17.89 11.86 -20.55
N ALA A 204 -18.40 12.99 -21.02
CA ALA A 204 -19.79 13.12 -21.48
C ALA A 204 -19.92 13.70 -22.89
N ASP A 205 -18.91 13.60 -23.75
CA ASP A 205 -18.91 14.20 -25.11
C ASP A 205 -19.52 13.30 -26.20
N SER A 206 -19.84 12.06 -25.84
CA SER A 206 -20.47 11.06 -26.72
C SER A 206 -21.78 10.65 -26.08
N CYS A 207 -22.80 10.45 -26.90
CA CYS A 207 -24.12 10.08 -26.42
C CYS A 207 -24.41 8.57 -26.47
N ASP A 208 -25.08 8.07 -25.42
CA ASP A 208 -25.77 6.78 -25.36
C ASP A 208 -27.29 6.94 -25.15
N GLU A 209 -28.00 6.88 -26.28
CA GLU A 209 -29.46 6.99 -26.44
C GLU A 209 -30.30 5.94 -25.73
N ALA A 210 -29.74 4.76 -25.50
CA ALA A 210 -30.48 3.65 -24.91
C ALA A 210 -30.37 3.62 -23.38
N ALA A 211 -29.35 4.29 -22.84
CA ALA A 211 -29.07 4.38 -21.42
C ALA A 211 -29.52 5.72 -20.81
N ASP A 212 -30.11 6.59 -21.63
CA ASP A 212 -30.40 7.98 -21.29
C ASP A 212 -29.17 8.70 -20.68
N SER A 213 -27.97 8.48 -21.24
CA SER A 213 -26.72 8.96 -20.63
C SER A 213 -25.66 9.46 -21.61
N CYS A 214 -24.86 10.43 -21.17
CA CYS A 214 -23.70 10.93 -21.91
C CYS A 214 -22.41 10.33 -21.34
N ASN A 215 -21.64 9.65 -22.18
CA ASN A 215 -20.50 8.84 -21.82
C ASN A 215 -19.48 8.73 -22.98
N ASN A 216 -18.19 8.93 -22.70
CA ASN A 216 -17.11 8.58 -23.63
C ASN A 216 -16.68 7.11 -23.47
N PRO A 217 -16.12 6.46 -24.51
CA PRO A 217 -15.65 5.08 -24.44
C PRO A 217 -14.65 4.85 -23.30
N ALA A 218 -14.70 3.66 -22.71
CA ALA A 218 -13.75 3.28 -21.66
C ALA A 218 -12.29 3.39 -22.15
N GLY A 219 -11.42 3.98 -21.32
CA GLY A 219 -10.02 4.25 -21.70
C GLY A 219 -9.80 5.59 -22.42
N THR A 220 -10.86 6.38 -22.66
CA THR A 220 -10.69 7.76 -23.16
C THR A 220 -10.00 8.59 -22.08
N SER A 221 -8.89 9.25 -22.42
CA SER A 221 -8.19 10.13 -21.50
C SER A 221 -9.09 11.28 -21.05
N CYS A 222 -9.22 11.48 -19.75
CA CYS A 222 -9.87 12.64 -19.14
C CYS A 222 -8.83 13.52 -18.43
N THR A 223 -9.26 14.55 -17.70
CA THR A 223 -8.33 15.46 -17.03
C THR A 223 -7.50 14.72 -16.01
N ASP A 224 -6.22 15.01 -16.09
CA ASP A 224 -5.21 14.52 -15.17
C ASP A 224 -5.43 15.15 -13.79
N ASP A 225 -5.67 14.30 -12.79
CA ASP A 225 -5.75 14.69 -11.37
C ASP A 225 -4.38 15.11 -10.79
N GLY A 226 -3.33 15.00 -11.61
CA GLY A 226 -1.96 15.36 -11.27
C GLY A 226 -1.23 14.26 -10.51
N ASN A 227 -1.83 13.08 -10.35
CA ASN A 227 -1.19 11.93 -9.75
C ASN A 227 -0.49 11.08 -10.84
N THR A 228 0.84 11.15 -10.88
CA THR A 228 1.67 10.37 -11.82
C THR A 228 1.48 8.84 -11.70
N CYS A 229 0.98 8.35 -10.56
CA CYS A 229 0.75 6.92 -10.32
C CYS A 229 -0.62 6.42 -10.74
N THR A 230 -1.41 7.27 -11.37
CA THR A 230 -2.70 6.89 -11.94
C THR A 230 -2.83 7.40 -13.36
N ASP A 231 -3.42 6.57 -14.20
CA ASP A 231 -3.86 6.97 -15.53
C ASP A 231 -5.36 7.30 -15.43
N ASN A 232 -5.70 8.56 -15.73
CA ASN A 232 -7.07 9.06 -15.66
C ASN A 232 -7.82 8.71 -16.95
N GLU A 233 -8.78 7.81 -16.84
CA GLU A 233 -9.52 7.25 -17.96
C GLU A 233 -11.02 7.25 -17.68
N CYS A 234 -11.83 7.50 -18.70
CA CYS A 234 -13.26 7.31 -18.62
C CYS A 234 -13.58 5.83 -18.36
N ASN A 235 -14.52 5.54 -17.47
CA ASN A 235 -14.98 4.17 -17.21
C ASN A 235 -16.08 3.66 -18.18
N GLY A 236 -16.52 4.50 -19.11
CA GLY A 236 -17.63 4.18 -20.03
C GLY A 236 -19.03 4.46 -19.48
N ASN A 237 -19.17 4.84 -18.20
CA ASN A 237 -20.43 5.17 -17.55
C ASN A 237 -20.57 6.67 -17.24
N GLY A 238 -19.75 7.52 -17.87
CA GLY A 238 -19.74 8.97 -17.67
C GLY A 238 -18.89 9.45 -16.48
N GLU A 239 -18.07 8.59 -15.87
CA GLU A 239 -17.14 8.99 -14.81
C GLU A 239 -15.69 8.85 -15.25
N CYS A 240 -14.88 9.86 -14.93
CA CYS A 240 -13.42 9.79 -15.02
C CYS A 240 -12.89 9.04 -13.79
N VAL A 241 -12.18 7.95 -14.01
CA VAL A 241 -11.61 7.10 -12.96
C VAL A 241 -10.08 7.08 -13.05
N ALA A 242 -9.43 7.10 -11.89
CA ALA A 242 -7.99 7.02 -11.78
C ALA A 242 -7.57 5.55 -11.64
N ASN A 243 -6.94 4.99 -12.67
CA ASN A 243 -6.46 3.61 -12.68
C ASN A 243 -5.00 3.53 -12.26
N ASN A 244 -4.69 2.69 -11.27
CA ASN A 244 -3.32 2.53 -10.78
C ASN A 244 -2.38 2.04 -11.88
N ASN A 245 -1.28 2.75 -12.12
CA ASN A 245 -0.25 2.35 -13.07
C ASN A 245 1.02 1.85 -12.34
N THR A 246 2.02 1.45 -13.12
CA THR A 246 3.32 0.96 -12.63
C THR A 246 4.48 1.79 -13.17
N ALA A 247 4.20 3.05 -13.52
CA ALA A 247 5.19 3.96 -14.07
C ALA A 247 6.28 4.30 -13.03
N ALA A 248 7.40 4.83 -13.53
CA ALA A 248 8.41 5.42 -12.66
C ALA A 248 7.86 6.70 -12.03
N CYS A 249 8.16 6.89 -10.75
CA CYS A 249 7.73 8.07 -10.00
C CYS A 249 8.86 8.54 -9.08
N ASN A 250 8.58 9.53 -8.23
CA ASN A 250 9.49 9.98 -7.18
C ASN A 250 8.69 10.04 -5.87
N ASP A 251 9.14 9.32 -4.85
CA ASP A 251 8.46 9.23 -3.55
C ASP A 251 8.74 10.45 -2.64
N GLY A 252 9.52 11.42 -3.14
CA GLY A 252 9.96 12.60 -2.42
C GLY A 252 11.14 12.34 -1.48
N ASN A 253 11.62 11.11 -1.36
CA ASN A 253 12.80 10.76 -0.59
C ASN A 253 14.03 10.76 -1.51
N PRO A 254 15.00 11.65 -1.28
CA PRO A 254 16.17 11.75 -2.14
C PRO A 254 17.19 10.61 -1.92
N CYS A 255 16.97 9.73 -0.94
CA CYS A 255 17.79 8.56 -0.62
C CYS A 255 17.23 7.23 -1.16
N THR A 256 16.23 7.27 -2.02
CA THR A 256 15.67 6.11 -2.72
C THR A 256 15.85 6.29 -4.23
N GLU A 257 16.07 5.17 -4.92
CA GLU A 257 16.22 5.14 -6.37
C GLU A 257 15.37 4.03 -6.98
N GLY A 258 14.85 4.30 -8.17
CA GLY A 258 13.97 3.37 -8.88
C GLY A 258 12.58 3.27 -8.25
N ASP A 259 12.04 4.37 -7.73
CA ASP A 259 10.68 4.42 -7.20
C ASP A 259 9.68 4.09 -8.32
N VAL A 260 8.67 3.29 -7.96
CA VAL A 260 7.66 2.80 -8.89
C VAL A 260 6.28 2.95 -8.28
N CYS A 261 5.32 3.24 -9.14
CA CYS A 261 3.94 3.30 -8.74
C CYS A 261 3.41 1.91 -8.37
N ALA A 262 2.73 1.82 -7.23
CA ALA A 262 1.98 0.65 -6.81
C ALA A 262 0.82 1.08 -5.92
N ASP A 263 -0.34 0.49 -6.17
CA ASP A 263 -1.60 0.80 -5.48
C ASP A 263 -1.99 2.29 -5.51
N GLY A 264 -1.70 2.98 -6.62
CA GLY A 264 -2.09 4.39 -6.85
C GLY A 264 -1.23 5.41 -6.12
N SER A 265 -0.12 4.97 -5.53
CA SER A 265 0.85 5.81 -4.82
C SER A 265 2.27 5.46 -5.24
N CYS A 266 3.17 6.43 -5.15
CA CYS A 266 4.59 6.19 -5.43
C CYS A 266 5.22 5.42 -4.26
N GLN A 267 5.75 4.23 -4.55
CA GLN A 267 6.44 3.41 -3.56
C GLN A 267 7.95 3.61 -3.66
N ALA A 268 8.57 3.74 -2.49
CA ALA A 268 10.01 3.83 -2.35
C ALA A 268 10.71 2.63 -3.02
N GLY A 269 11.64 2.95 -3.91
CA GLY A 269 12.50 1.98 -4.57
C GLY A 269 13.59 1.42 -3.67
N GLY A 270 14.70 1.01 -4.28
CA GLY A 270 15.88 0.57 -3.54
C GLY A 270 16.55 1.73 -2.80
N PRO A 271 17.27 1.46 -1.71
CA PRO A 271 18.12 2.49 -1.11
C PRO A 271 19.14 2.98 -2.14
N LYS A 272 19.33 4.30 -2.23
CA LYS A 272 20.33 4.95 -3.08
C LYS A 272 21.71 4.37 -2.76
N ASP A 273 22.39 3.87 -3.80
CA ASP A 273 23.75 3.39 -3.65
C ASP A 273 24.69 4.59 -3.48
N CYS A 274 25.18 4.75 -2.25
CA CYS A 274 26.13 5.79 -1.88
C CYS A 274 27.54 5.26 -1.68
N SER A 275 27.87 4.08 -2.21
CA SER A 275 29.22 3.56 -2.01
C SER A 275 30.28 4.32 -2.82
N ASP A 276 31.36 4.73 -2.17
CA ASP A 276 32.57 5.26 -2.84
C ASP A 276 33.50 4.14 -3.34
N GLY A 277 33.11 2.88 -3.16
CA GLY A 277 33.87 1.69 -3.55
C GLY A 277 35.00 1.33 -2.58
N LEU A 278 35.16 2.07 -1.48
CA LEU A 278 36.07 1.72 -0.40
C LEU A 278 35.35 0.86 0.63
N THR A 279 35.98 -0.22 1.08
CA THR A 279 35.38 -1.08 2.12
C THR A 279 35.63 -0.55 3.54
N CYS A 280 36.59 0.38 3.68
CA CYS A 280 36.94 1.04 4.92
C CYS A 280 36.04 2.24 5.27
N SER A 281 35.29 2.77 4.30
CA SER A 281 34.39 3.91 4.50
C SER A 281 33.02 3.41 4.98
N ALA A 282 32.37 4.19 5.85
CA ALA A 282 30.95 3.99 6.13
C ALA A 282 30.13 4.94 5.26
N ASP A 283 29.44 4.37 4.28
CA ASP A 283 28.61 5.11 3.33
C ASP A 283 27.19 5.29 3.85
N SER A 284 26.68 6.52 3.80
CA SER A 284 25.30 6.84 4.17
C SER A 284 24.74 7.92 3.26
N CYS A 285 23.43 7.88 3.02
CA CYS A 285 22.74 8.97 2.35
C CYS A 285 22.20 9.99 3.37
N GLU A 286 22.34 11.28 3.11
CA GLU A 286 21.74 12.34 3.95
C GLU A 286 20.22 12.43 3.67
N PRO A 287 19.37 12.27 4.70
CA PRO A 287 17.94 12.01 4.52
C PRO A 287 17.11 13.17 3.93
N ASN A 288 17.64 14.39 3.85
CA ASN A 288 16.92 15.56 3.35
C ASN A 288 17.43 16.07 2.00
N SER A 289 18.74 15.94 1.73
CA SER A 289 19.40 16.42 0.51
C SER A 289 19.63 15.31 -0.50
N GLY A 290 19.73 14.04 -0.07
CA GLY A 290 20.15 12.92 -0.91
C GLY A 290 21.65 12.88 -1.21
N GLU A 291 22.45 13.72 -0.54
CA GLU A 291 23.89 13.71 -0.70
C GLU A 291 24.49 12.46 -0.06
N CYS A 292 25.42 11.83 -0.77
CA CYS A 292 26.18 10.71 -0.23
C CYS A 292 27.27 11.22 0.70
N LEU A 293 27.29 10.65 1.91
CA LEU A 293 28.25 10.91 2.97
C LEU A 293 29.12 9.68 3.13
N HIS A 294 30.44 9.88 3.10
CA HIS A 294 31.44 8.83 3.24
C HIS A 294 32.25 9.13 4.50
N ASP A 295 32.06 8.33 5.55
CA ASP A 295 32.84 8.46 6.78
C ASP A 295 34.15 7.67 6.66
N MET A 296 35.24 8.40 6.44
CA MET A 296 36.60 7.86 6.30
C MET A 296 37.28 7.54 7.64
N SER A 297 36.58 7.65 8.77
CA SER A 297 37.18 7.45 10.10
C SER A 297 37.75 6.04 10.34
N ALA A 298 37.32 5.04 9.56
CA ALA A 298 37.84 3.68 9.63
C ALA A 298 38.90 3.37 8.54
N CYS A 299 39.23 4.33 7.66
CA CYS A 299 40.33 4.21 6.72
C CYS A 299 41.61 4.79 7.35
N PHE A 300 42.65 3.96 7.49
CA PHE A 300 43.89 4.34 8.16
C PHE A 300 44.94 4.91 7.21
N CYS A 301 44.80 4.65 5.90
CA CYS A 301 45.65 5.20 4.85
C CYS A 301 44.83 5.49 3.59
N ALA A 302 45.18 6.55 2.87
CA ALA A 302 44.62 6.89 1.56
C ALA A 302 45.64 6.66 0.43
N ASP A 303 46.93 6.73 0.74
CA ASP A 303 48.02 6.40 -0.16
C ASP A 303 49.20 5.78 0.61
N ASP A 304 50.24 5.33 -0.12
CA ASP A 304 51.42 4.68 0.48
C ASP A 304 52.19 5.63 1.44
N GLN A 305 52.11 6.96 1.25
CA GLN A 305 52.81 7.94 2.09
C GLN A 305 52.28 7.94 3.53
N ASP A 306 50.98 7.64 3.72
CA ASP A 306 50.36 7.52 5.04
C ASP A 306 50.88 6.32 5.84
N CYS A 307 51.48 5.33 5.16
CA CYS A 307 51.97 4.09 5.77
C CYS A 307 53.48 4.10 6.07
N GLU A 308 54.20 5.16 5.70
CA GLU A 308 55.64 5.30 5.89
C GLU A 308 56.02 5.21 7.38
N ASP A 309 56.65 4.10 7.78
CA ASP A 309 57.08 3.86 9.16
C ASP A 309 58.54 4.30 9.44
N GLN A 310 59.17 4.92 8.43
CA GLN A 310 60.56 5.37 8.41
C GLN A 310 61.59 4.24 8.55
N ASN A 311 61.19 2.98 8.38
CA ASN A 311 62.12 1.87 8.29
C ASN A 311 62.53 1.64 6.81
N PRO A 312 63.80 1.89 6.44
CA PRO A 312 64.27 1.65 5.07
C PRO A 312 64.22 0.17 4.64
N CYS A 313 64.00 -0.75 5.58
CA CYS A 313 63.90 -2.18 5.33
C CYS A 313 62.50 -2.73 5.17
N THR A 314 61.47 -1.89 5.19
CA THR A 314 60.10 -2.25 4.81
C THR A 314 59.72 -1.51 3.53
N SER A 315 58.95 -2.19 2.70
CA SER A 315 58.14 -1.52 1.67
C SER A 315 56.78 -1.34 2.29
N ASP A 316 56.43 -0.09 2.54
CA ASP A 316 55.16 0.29 3.14
C ASP A 316 54.19 0.58 2.00
N SER A 317 53.06 -0.12 2.01
CA SER A 317 52.02 0.11 1.00
C SER A 317 50.65 0.12 1.64
N CYS A 318 49.79 1.01 1.15
CA CYS A 318 48.41 1.10 1.53
C CYS A 318 47.56 0.17 0.66
N ASN A 319 46.83 -0.75 1.28
CA ASN A 319 45.69 -1.34 0.60
C ASN A 319 44.57 -0.29 0.55
N VAL A 320 44.53 0.50 -0.52
CA VAL A 320 43.60 1.63 -0.66
C VAL A 320 42.12 1.22 -0.62
N VAL A 321 41.78 -0.05 -0.89
CA VAL A 321 40.40 -0.56 -0.83
C VAL A 321 40.00 -0.93 0.59
N GLU A 322 40.92 -1.51 1.36
CA GLU A 322 40.69 -1.92 2.75
C GLU A 322 41.08 -0.82 3.76
N GLY A 323 41.80 0.22 3.33
CA GLY A 323 42.27 1.30 4.19
C GLY A 323 43.31 0.88 5.23
N VAL A 324 44.09 -0.16 4.96
CA VAL A 324 45.03 -0.76 5.92
C VAL A 324 46.45 -0.73 5.36
N CYS A 325 47.41 -0.35 6.20
CA CYS A 325 48.84 -0.39 5.88
C CYS A 325 49.40 -1.81 5.92
N VAL A 326 50.22 -2.12 4.93
CA VAL A 326 50.95 -3.37 4.80
C VAL A 326 52.44 -3.04 4.68
N ASN A 327 53.20 -3.37 5.72
CA ASN A 327 54.64 -3.14 5.76
C ASN A 327 55.34 -4.48 5.49
N SER A 328 55.97 -4.61 4.33
CA SER A 328 56.57 -5.86 3.86
C SER A 328 58.10 -5.80 3.88
N PRO A 329 58.80 -6.71 4.59
CA PRO A 329 60.26 -6.73 4.64
C PRO A 329 60.91 -6.80 3.25
N GLN A 330 61.91 -5.96 2.99
CA GLN A 330 62.65 -5.90 1.73
C GLN A 330 64.02 -6.55 1.84
N THR A 331 64.07 -7.88 1.85
CA THR A 331 65.35 -8.60 2.00
C THR A 331 66.35 -8.27 0.89
N GLY A 332 67.56 -7.89 1.27
CA GLY A 332 68.64 -7.52 0.35
C GLY A 332 68.59 -6.08 -0.17
N ALA A 333 67.59 -5.28 0.22
CA ALA A 333 67.60 -3.84 -0.03
C ALA A 333 68.77 -3.19 0.70
N SER A 334 69.39 -2.20 0.06
CA SER A 334 70.45 -1.39 0.68
C SER A 334 69.83 -0.53 1.77
N CYS A 335 70.45 -0.54 2.93
CA CYS A 335 70.07 0.29 4.06
C CYS A 335 71.34 0.83 4.74
N ASP A 336 71.17 1.59 5.82
CA ASP A 336 72.24 2.07 6.71
C ASP A 336 71.71 1.92 8.13
N ASP A 337 72.36 1.11 8.96
CA ASP A 337 71.97 0.90 10.36
C ASP A 337 72.59 1.94 11.32
N GLY A 338 73.34 2.90 10.77
CA GLY A 338 74.02 3.97 11.49
C GLY A 338 75.22 3.50 12.29
N ASN A 339 75.65 2.24 12.13
CA ASN A 339 76.79 1.67 12.83
C ASN A 339 77.99 1.55 11.89
N LEU A 340 79.01 2.38 12.13
CA LEU A 340 80.24 2.43 11.31
C LEU A 340 81.11 1.16 11.38
N CYS A 341 80.73 0.21 12.24
CA CYS A 341 81.39 -1.09 12.39
C CYS A 341 80.71 -2.22 11.62
N THR A 342 79.62 -1.92 10.92
CA THR A 342 78.88 -2.85 10.09
C THR A 342 78.74 -2.24 8.70
N GLY A 343 79.28 -2.96 7.70
CA GLY A 343 79.39 -2.45 6.33
C GLY A 343 80.41 -1.31 6.23
N GLN A 344 81.22 -1.29 5.17
CA GLN A 344 81.92 -0.04 4.83
C GLN A 344 80.89 0.89 4.17
N ASP A 345 80.16 1.64 5.00
CA ASP A 345 79.21 2.74 4.75
C ASP A 345 78.49 2.67 3.39
N GLY A 346 77.61 1.69 3.23
CA GLY A 346 76.80 1.48 2.01
C GLY A 346 76.64 0.03 1.57
N GLN A 347 77.05 -0.92 2.42
CA GLN A 347 76.91 -2.36 2.16
C GLN A 347 75.89 -3.05 3.09
N ASP A 348 75.20 -2.30 3.95
CA ASP A 348 74.21 -2.90 4.84
C ASP A 348 72.98 -3.33 4.05
N GLN A 349 72.46 -4.46 4.46
CA GLN A 349 71.34 -5.09 3.79
C GLN A 349 70.26 -5.45 4.79
N CYS A 350 69.03 -5.23 4.35
CA CYS A 350 67.87 -5.65 5.09
C CYS A 350 67.76 -7.18 5.11
N ASN A 351 67.54 -7.75 6.29
CA ASN A 351 67.34 -9.19 6.46
C ASN A 351 65.89 -9.62 6.18
N ALA A 352 65.55 -10.88 6.45
CA ALA A 352 64.20 -11.42 6.24
C ALA A 352 63.18 -10.87 7.25
N GLU A 353 63.65 -10.38 8.38
CA GLU A 353 62.87 -9.79 9.45
C GLU A 353 62.65 -8.27 9.29
N GLY A 354 63.18 -7.64 8.23
CA GLY A 354 63.04 -6.20 7.98
C GLY A 354 63.94 -5.34 8.86
N ILE A 355 65.07 -5.88 9.30
CA ILE A 355 66.08 -5.20 10.11
C ILE A 355 67.31 -4.94 9.23
N CYS A 356 67.86 -3.73 9.29
CA CYS A 356 69.11 -3.40 8.62
C CYS A 356 70.30 -4.01 9.36
N THR A 357 71.13 -4.77 8.65
CA THR A 357 72.33 -5.41 9.22
C THR A 357 73.47 -5.44 8.21
N GLY A 358 74.69 -5.15 8.65
CA GLY A 358 75.91 -5.24 7.85
C GLY A 358 76.88 -6.34 8.27
N PRO A 359 77.80 -6.77 7.37
CA PRO A 359 78.94 -7.59 7.76
C PRO A 359 79.86 -6.79 8.69
N ALA A 360 80.40 -7.44 9.73
CA ALA A 360 81.34 -6.79 10.64
C ALA A 360 82.58 -6.28 9.88
N VAL A 361 82.94 -5.02 10.12
CA VAL A 361 84.15 -4.40 9.55
C VAL A 361 85.38 -4.98 10.25
N ASP A 362 86.36 -5.38 9.45
CA ASP A 362 87.68 -5.77 9.93
C ASP A 362 88.53 -4.50 10.09
N CYS A 363 88.93 -4.21 11.32
CA CYS A 363 89.69 -3.00 11.67
C CYS A 363 91.19 -3.28 11.88
N ASP A 364 91.70 -4.46 11.52
CA ASP A 364 93.13 -4.76 11.62
C ASP A 364 93.95 -3.85 10.70
N ASP A 365 94.79 -2.99 11.27
CA ASP A 365 95.69 -2.09 10.52
C ASP A 365 97.04 -2.75 10.17
N GLY A 366 97.22 -4.02 10.53
CA GLY A 366 98.41 -4.81 10.30
C GLY A 366 99.57 -4.48 11.24
N ASN A 367 99.38 -3.58 12.21
CA ASN A 367 100.39 -3.21 13.18
C ASN A 367 100.18 -3.97 14.50
N VAL A 368 101.15 -4.83 14.84
CA VAL A 368 101.11 -5.65 16.06
C VAL A 368 101.11 -4.85 17.37
N CYS A 369 101.43 -3.55 17.30
CA CYS A 369 101.49 -2.64 18.44
C CYS A 369 100.28 -1.71 18.58
N THR A 370 99.26 -1.88 17.75
CA THR A 370 97.93 -1.29 17.93
C THR A 370 96.95 -2.38 18.36
N ALA A 371 96.03 -2.01 19.24
CA ALA A 371 94.87 -2.80 19.60
C ALA A 371 93.70 -2.26 18.80
N ASP A 372 93.27 -3.05 17.84
CA ASP A 372 92.21 -2.66 16.92
C ASP A 372 90.85 -2.97 17.55
N SER A 373 90.02 -1.95 17.58
CA SER A 373 88.65 -2.04 18.06
C SER A 373 87.75 -1.21 17.18
N CYS A 374 86.48 -1.56 17.14
CA CYS A 374 85.52 -0.77 16.39
C CYS A 374 84.50 -0.17 17.35
N ASP A 375 84.40 1.16 17.34
CA ASP A 375 83.36 1.90 18.04
C ASP A 375 82.20 2.19 17.07
N PRO A 376 80.96 1.80 17.39
CA PRO A 376 79.83 1.95 16.48
C PRO A 376 79.54 3.38 15.98
N SER A 377 79.99 4.40 16.71
CA SER A 377 79.77 5.82 16.37
C SER A 377 81.00 6.52 15.76
N VAL A 378 82.20 5.96 15.93
CA VAL A 378 83.46 6.54 15.44
C VAL A 378 84.07 5.73 14.29
N GLY A 379 83.81 4.42 14.23
CA GLY A 379 84.40 3.48 13.28
C GLY A 379 85.62 2.76 13.85
N CYS A 380 86.53 2.32 12.99
CA CYS A 380 87.76 1.64 13.39
C CYS A 380 88.69 2.56 14.18
N GLU A 381 89.04 2.14 15.40
CA GLU A 381 90.02 2.77 16.27
C GLU A 381 91.20 1.82 16.51
N HIS A 382 92.42 2.31 16.28
CA HIS A 382 93.66 1.55 16.46
C HIS A 382 94.42 2.14 17.66
N ALA A 383 94.12 1.64 18.86
CA ALA A 383 94.66 2.20 20.10
C ALA A 383 96.06 1.64 20.38
N PRO A 384 97.10 2.45 20.63
CA PRO A 384 98.45 1.95 20.87
C PRO A 384 98.51 1.06 22.14
N ILE A 385 99.11 -0.12 22.03
CA ILE A 385 99.27 -1.07 23.14
C ILE A 385 100.38 -0.57 24.09
N PRO A 386 100.08 -0.27 25.36
CA PRO A 386 101.08 0.21 26.31
C PRO A 386 102.16 -0.84 26.58
N GLY A 387 103.42 -0.51 26.27
CA GLY A 387 104.57 -1.39 26.48
C GLY A 387 104.91 -2.31 25.31
N CYS A 388 104.29 -2.13 24.14
CA CYS A 388 104.60 -2.94 22.96
C CYS A 388 106.00 -2.66 22.36
N CYS A 389 106.47 -1.39 22.38
CA CYS A 389 107.89 -1.09 22.15
C CYS A 389 108.62 -1.00 23.50
N GLU A 390 109.28 -2.07 23.93
CA GLU A 390 110.17 -2.03 25.10
C GLU A 390 111.52 -1.34 24.78
N SER A 391 111.92 -1.31 23.50
CA SER A 391 113.07 -0.56 23.00
C SER A 391 112.91 -0.16 21.52
N ASP A 392 113.37 1.07 21.23
CA ASP A 392 113.52 1.68 19.91
C ASP A 392 114.91 2.35 19.97
N GLN A 393 115.91 1.63 19.46
CA GLN A 393 117.33 1.87 19.69
C GLN A 393 117.84 3.08 18.92
N ASP A 394 117.33 3.32 17.73
CA ASP A 394 117.70 4.44 16.89
C ASP A 394 116.70 5.62 16.91
N GLY A 395 115.54 5.42 17.54
CA GLY A 395 114.54 6.44 17.83
C GLY A 395 113.69 6.83 16.63
N ASP A 396 113.51 5.93 15.66
CA ASP A 396 112.82 6.20 14.41
C ASP A 396 111.31 5.95 14.46
N GLY A 397 110.80 5.40 15.56
CA GLY A 397 109.39 5.09 15.79
C GLY A 397 108.97 3.66 15.43
N VAL A 398 109.91 2.80 15.02
CA VAL A 398 109.73 1.35 14.82
C VAL A 398 110.43 0.62 15.97
N CYS A 399 109.80 -0.39 16.56
CA CYS A 399 110.42 -1.12 17.68
C CYS A 399 111.55 -2.04 17.17
N ASP A 400 112.61 -2.24 17.98
CA ASP A 400 113.80 -3.04 17.62
C ASP A 400 113.50 -4.46 17.10
N ASP A 401 112.40 -5.08 17.52
CA ASP A 401 112.03 -6.45 17.15
C ASP A 401 111.35 -6.56 15.77
N VAL A 402 110.86 -5.44 15.24
CA VAL A 402 110.23 -5.32 13.91
C VAL A 402 110.95 -4.33 13.00
N ASP A 403 112.04 -3.72 13.47
CA ASP A 403 112.88 -2.79 12.73
C ASP A 403 113.91 -3.54 11.86
N ASN A 404 113.76 -3.43 10.53
CA ASN A 404 114.70 -3.99 9.56
C ASN A 404 116.04 -3.25 9.50
N CYS A 405 116.20 -2.17 10.29
CA CYS A 405 117.45 -1.44 10.55
C CYS A 405 117.58 -0.95 12.00
N VAL A 406 117.50 -1.85 13.00
CA VAL A 406 117.63 -1.62 14.46
C VAL A 406 118.56 -0.48 14.95
N ASP A 407 119.64 -0.18 14.23
CA ASP A 407 120.64 0.82 14.61
C ASP A 407 120.60 2.11 13.76
N VAL A 408 119.79 2.18 12.71
CA VAL A 408 119.80 3.21 11.66
C VAL A 408 118.39 3.64 11.28
N ALA A 409 117.99 4.79 11.82
CA ALA A 409 116.64 5.30 11.69
C ALA A 409 116.11 5.32 10.25
N ASN A 410 115.07 4.54 10.01
CA ASN A 410 114.34 4.39 8.76
C ASN A 410 112.85 4.09 8.99
N SER A 411 112.11 5.08 9.53
CA SER A 411 110.70 4.94 9.95
C SER A 411 109.72 4.41 8.89
N ASN A 412 110.13 4.38 7.61
CA ASN A 412 109.33 3.84 6.50
C ASN A 412 109.61 2.35 6.21
N GLN A 413 110.57 1.73 6.91
CA GLN A 413 110.97 0.33 6.82
C GLN A 413 111.20 -0.15 5.38
N ALA A 414 111.67 0.74 4.50
CA ALA A 414 111.87 0.42 3.09
C ALA A 414 112.95 -0.67 2.93
N ASP A 415 112.56 -1.79 2.32
CA ASP A 415 113.43 -2.92 1.97
C ASP A 415 113.13 -3.30 0.51
N SER A 416 113.90 -2.71 -0.41
CA SER A 416 113.64 -2.80 -1.85
C SER A 416 113.86 -4.20 -2.42
N ASP A 417 114.66 -5.03 -1.76
CA ASP A 417 114.94 -6.42 -2.17
C ASP A 417 114.30 -7.48 -1.25
N ASN A 418 113.51 -7.08 -0.25
CA ASN A 418 112.78 -7.91 0.72
C ASN A 418 113.68 -8.94 1.40
N ASN A 419 114.93 -8.57 1.71
CA ASN A 419 115.90 -9.48 2.32
C ASN A 419 115.86 -9.44 3.86
N GLY A 420 115.02 -8.58 4.45
CA GLY A 420 114.87 -8.37 5.89
C GLY A 420 115.84 -7.36 6.48
N VAL A 421 116.64 -6.68 5.65
CA VAL A 421 117.57 -5.59 6.03
C VAL A 421 117.16 -4.35 5.24
N GLY A 422 116.78 -3.28 5.93
CA GLY A 422 116.28 -2.07 5.28
C GLY A 422 117.33 -1.35 4.43
N ASP A 423 116.88 -0.66 3.39
CA ASP A 423 117.71 0.08 2.44
C ASP A 423 118.66 1.08 3.14
N ALA A 424 118.28 1.58 4.33
CA ALA A 424 119.03 2.55 5.11
C ALA A 424 120.31 1.98 5.77
N CYS A 425 120.28 0.70 6.16
CA CYS A 425 121.39 0.00 6.80
C CYS A 425 122.09 -1.00 5.85
N GLN A 426 121.69 -1.03 4.58
CA GLN A 426 122.39 -1.76 3.52
C GLN A 426 123.72 -1.04 3.15
N GLY A 427 124.81 -1.39 3.83
CA GLY A 427 126.16 -0.90 3.54
C GLY A 427 127.23 -1.37 4.53
N GLU A 428 127.95 -2.44 4.15
CA GLU A 428 129.17 -3.04 4.73
C GLU A 428 129.68 -2.54 6.11
N ASP A 429 129.42 -3.29 7.19
CA ASP A 429 130.46 -4.03 7.95
C ASP A 429 129.86 -4.83 9.14
N SER A 430 129.62 -6.13 8.96
CA SER A 430 129.53 -7.07 10.08
C SER A 430 130.93 -7.47 10.54
N GLY A 431 131.51 -6.79 11.54
CA GLY A 431 132.82 -7.23 12.04
C GLY A 431 133.55 -6.41 13.10
N GLN A 432 133.03 -6.35 14.33
CA GLN A 432 133.77 -6.19 15.61
C GLN A 432 134.84 -5.08 15.76
N GLY A 433 134.50 -4.07 16.58
CA GLY A 433 135.25 -3.74 17.81
C GLY A 433 136.66 -3.17 17.69
N GLY A 434 136.80 -1.86 17.95
CA GLY A 434 138.12 -1.28 18.23
C GLY A 434 138.18 0.24 18.36
N SER A 435 137.86 0.73 19.55
CA SER A 435 138.31 1.98 20.19
C SER A 435 138.99 3.06 19.32
N GLY A 436 138.39 4.25 19.35
CA GLY A 436 139.16 5.45 19.67
C GLY A 436 139.12 6.56 18.63
N GLY A 437 138.47 7.65 19.03
CA GLY A 437 139.07 8.96 18.83
C GLY A 437 138.35 9.88 17.84
N SER A 438 137.53 10.73 18.43
CA SER A 438 137.67 12.18 18.30
C SER A 438 137.31 12.80 16.94
N GLY A 439 136.08 13.31 16.89
CA GLY A 439 135.78 14.70 16.50
C GLY A 439 136.01 15.06 15.05
N VAL A 440 134.94 15.48 14.37
CA VAL A 440 134.58 16.91 14.21
C VAL A 440 133.30 17.00 13.38
N SER A 441 132.32 17.76 13.84
CA SER A 441 131.34 18.39 12.93
C SER A 441 132.08 19.34 11.97
N PRO A 442 131.56 19.56 10.76
CA PRO A 442 130.74 20.75 10.60
C PRO A 442 129.51 20.58 9.71
N CYS A 443 128.56 21.48 9.94
CA CYS A 443 127.39 21.77 9.13
C CYS A 443 127.73 22.28 7.70
N LEU A 444 126.64 22.47 6.92
CA LEU A 444 126.44 23.35 5.74
C LEU A 444 126.59 22.61 4.39
N GLN A 445 125.74 22.73 3.37
CA GLN A 445 124.64 23.66 3.04
C GLN A 445 124.00 23.14 1.73
N GLY A 446 122.70 23.38 1.48
CA GLY A 446 122.13 23.04 0.16
C GLY A 446 120.66 23.39 -0.02
N SER A 447 120.39 24.68 -0.23
CA SER A 447 119.11 25.24 -0.66
C SER A 447 118.58 24.64 -1.97
N GLY A 448 117.26 24.57 -2.14
CA GLY A 448 116.65 24.25 -3.44
C GLY A 448 115.13 24.40 -3.45
N THR A 449 114.67 25.59 -3.82
CA THR A 449 113.27 25.99 -4.01
C THR A 449 112.65 25.40 -5.28
N GLY A 450 111.41 24.91 -5.17
CA GLY A 450 110.25 25.28 -6.00
C GLY A 450 110.27 25.24 -7.54
N SER A 451 109.21 24.60 -8.05
CA SER A 451 108.38 24.98 -9.22
C SER A 451 108.66 24.36 -10.60
N GLU A 452 107.70 23.51 -10.99
CA GLU A 452 107.00 23.40 -12.29
C GLU A 452 107.75 23.58 -13.62
N THR A 453 107.60 22.59 -14.53
CA THR A 453 107.19 22.82 -15.94
C THR A 453 106.70 21.54 -16.66
N ASN A 454 105.42 21.56 -17.09
CA ASN A 454 104.84 21.25 -18.42
C ASN A 454 104.98 19.86 -19.13
N ASN A 455 103.85 19.12 -19.21
CA ASN A 455 102.97 18.71 -20.37
C ASN A 455 103.63 18.37 -21.76
N PRO A 456 103.01 17.63 -22.74
CA PRO A 456 101.65 17.03 -22.87
C PRO A 456 101.53 15.62 -23.56
N ASP A 457 100.34 14.99 -23.50
CA ASP A 457 99.73 14.33 -24.69
C ASP A 457 98.20 14.06 -24.57
N CYS A 458 97.46 14.54 -25.59
CA CYS A 458 96.15 14.15 -26.17
C CYS A 458 95.01 13.61 -25.28
N GLY A 459 93.75 14.11 -25.22
CA GLY A 459 92.80 14.77 -26.15
C GLY A 459 91.41 14.08 -25.92
N GLY A 460 90.20 14.67 -25.95
CA GLY A 460 89.67 15.99 -26.23
C GLY A 460 88.13 16.03 -26.03
N PHE A 461 87.60 17.23 -25.81
CA PHE A 461 86.30 17.81 -26.25
C PHE A 461 84.96 17.06 -26.01
N ALA A 462 84.08 17.58 -25.15
CA ALA A 462 83.16 18.70 -25.43
C ALA A 462 82.06 18.80 -24.35
N CYS A 463 82.03 19.91 -23.60
CA CYS A 463 80.95 20.28 -22.69
C CYS A 463 79.80 20.90 -23.49
N SER A 464 78.59 20.38 -23.34
CA SER A 464 77.36 21.02 -23.81
C SER A 464 76.54 21.45 -22.60
N LEU A 465 76.59 22.76 -22.33
CA LEU A 465 75.74 23.47 -21.37
C LEU A 465 74.36 23.66 -22.02
N ARG A 466 73.29 23.15 -21.39
CA ARG A 466 71.92 23.62 -21.66
C ARG A 466 71.32 24.26 -20.42
N VAL A 467 70.97 25.52 -20.63
CA VAL A 467 70.15 26.39 -19.80
C VAL A 467 68.70 25.90 -19.86
N GLY A 468 68.05 25.79 -18.70
CA GLY A 468 66.62 25.61 -18.56
C GLY A 468 66.13 26.51 -17.43
N THR A 469 65.36 27.52 -17.80
CA THR A 469 64.82 28.60 -16.96
C THR A 469 63.65 28.13 -16.10
N SER A 470 63.62 28.52 -14.83
CA SER A 470 62.37 28.96 -14.20
C SER A 470 62.67 30.09 -13.23
N THR A 471 61.97 31.20 -13.45
CA THR A 471 61.99 32.39 -12.62
C THR A 471 60.97 32.24 -11.49
N ASP A 472 61.20 33.07 -10.47
CA ASP A 472 60.22 33.66 -9.56
C ASP A 472 60.05 33.02 -8.18
N ALA A 473 60.69 33.68 -7.22
CA ALA A 473 60.24 33.76 -5.84
C ALA A 473 60.00 35.23 -5.47
N PHE A 474 58.92 35.45 -4.74
CA PHE A 474 58.51 36.63 -3.95
C PHE A 474 57.85 37.84 -4.64
N ALA A 475 56.51 37.92 -4.46
CA ALA A 475 55.83 38.83 -3.52
C ALA A 475 54.53 39.44 -4.07
N LEU A 476 53.44 39.30 -3.29
CA LEU A 476 52.46 40.33 -2.88
C LEU A 476 51.03 39.79 -2.83
N GLY A 477 50.31 40.10 -1.75
CA GLY A 477 48.85 40.18 -1.76
C GLY A 477 48.16 39.51 -0.57
N GLY A 478 48.02 40.23 0.54
CA GLY A 478 46.88 39.99 1.43
C GLY A 478 45.60 40.58 0.84
N PRO A 479 44.43 40.32 1.44
CA PRO A 479 43.40 41.33 1.48
C PRO A 479 42.98 41.65 2.92
N ALA A 480 42.88 42.96 3.14
CA ALA A 480 42.22 43.55 4.28
C ALA A 480 40.70 43.35 4.22
N ALA A 481 40.15 43.11 5.42
CA ALA A 481 38.85 43.52 5.93
C ALA A 481 37.82 44.14 4.95
N LEU A 482 36.63 43.53 4.91
CA LEU A 482 35.37 44.25 4.71
C LEU A 482 34.29 43.74 5.67
N LEU A 483 33.81 44.67 6.50
CA LEU A 483 32.47 44.87 7.10
C LEU A 483 31.53 43.65 7.24
N ALA A 484 31.19 43.24 8.47
CA ALA A 484 30.22 43.84 9.39
C ALA A 484 28.75 43.42 9.16
N ALA A 485 28.27 42.63 10.13
CA ALA A 485 26.93 42.61 10.73
C ALA A 485 25.71 42.31 9.84
N LEU A 486 25.19 41.09 10.00
CA LEU A 486 23.74 40.88 10.09
C LEU A 486 23.45 39.79 11.13
N VAL A 487 23.09 40.25 12.33
CA VAL A 487 22.51 39.45 13.41
C VAL A 487 20.98 39.53 13.27
N MET A 488 20.36 38.44 12.85
CA MET A 488 18.97 38.05 13.12
C MET A 488 18.95 36.53 12.92
N GLY A 489 18.50 35.65 13.80
CA GLY A 489 17.64 35.75 14.96
C GLY A 489 17.06 34.35 15.14
N ALA A 490 17.81 33.45 15.77
CA ALA A 490 17.32 32.12 16.11
C ALA A 490 16.46 32.22 17.40
N MET A 491 15.14 32.22 17.23
CA MET A 491 14.21 31.90 18.32
C MET A 491 14.06 30.39 18.38
N LEU A 492 14.62 29.82 19.45
CA LEU A 492 14.32 28.48 19.93
C LEU A 492 12.83 28.36 20.27
N GLY A 493 12.28 27.21 19.88
CA GLY A 493 11.61 26.33 20.84
C GLY A 493 10.11 26.55 21.02
N LEU A 494 9.33 25.57 20.58
CA LEU A 494 8.36 24.83 21.39
C LEU A 494 7.50 23.97 20.45
N ARG A 495 7.64 22.64 20.55
CA ARG A 495 6.49 21.72 20.64
C ARG A 495 6.97 20.31 20.93
N THR A 496 6.79 19.97 22.20
CA THR A 496 6.53 18.64 22.74
C THR A 496 5.67 17.79 21.81
N TRP A 497 6.02 16.52 21.60
CA TRP A 497 5.00 15.47 21.54
C TRP A 497 5.51 14.14 22.10
N ALA A 498 4.64 13.55 22.90
CA ALA A 498 4.90 12.43 23.77
C ALA A 498 4.90 11.11 23.00
N ARG A 499 5.75 10.18 23.46
CA ARG A 499 5.58 8.75 23.22
C ARG A 499 4.22 8.30 23.77
N LYS A 500 3.39 7.68 22.92
CA LYS A 500 2.40 6.71 23.36
C LYS A 500 2.36 5.53 22.40
N LYS A 501 3.04 4.46 22.83
CA LYS A 501 2.90 3.09 22.34
C LYS A 501 1.92 2.41 23.29
N ALA A 502 0.78 1.90 22.80
CA ALA A 502 0.15 0.65 23.24
C ALA A 502 -1.34 0.52 22.80
N LEU A 503 -1.62 -0.66 22.21
CA LEU A 503 -2.82 -1.52 22.33
C LEU A 503 -3.99 -1.39 21.34
N GLY A 504 -4.32 -2.57 20.76
CA GLY A 504 -5.61 -2.97 20.19
C GLY A 504 -5.54 -3.16 18.67
N GLY A 505 -5.70 -4.33 18.05
CA GLY A 505 -6.31 -5.58 18.49
C GLY A 505 -7.71 -5.76 17.91
N ARG A 506 -7.80 -6.12 16.62
CA ARG A 506 -8.69 -7.13 16.01
C ARG A 506 -8.71 -6.97 14.51
#